data_AF-A0A1F9WE83-F1
#
_entry.id   AF-A0A1F9WE83-F1
#
_cell.length_a   1.000
_cell.length_b   1.000
_cell.length_c   1.000
_cell.angle_alpha   90.00
_cell.angle_beta   90.00
_cell.angle_gamma   90.00
#
_symmetry.space_group_name_H-M   'P 1'
#
loop_
_entity.id
_entity.type
_entity.pdbx_description
1 polymer ?
#
loop_
_entity_poly.entity_id
_entity_poly.type
_entity_poly.pdbx_seq_one_letter_code
_entity_poly.pdbx_strand_id
1 'polypeptide(L)'
;MAQKIILGLCTSGSRLKLAVSAGSVSYAVQRKIFNQERVMFGLIRRALGRVGGDLRAVKVMCAARGPGRFTGIRIALTLAGTLQALAKTRLYTASVFEILALQAFEHEDFLRQRAGRQISRIAVLLHAFKDEYFCQFFRGGTGVKLPRPEAAPLWLTATEMEKFLSGQPGAFYAVADEEEYPGTYNLLPPMAARARSGISRVLAPYIIKAAMAYGKNTLKPLYLKPAKYEIEAKKAEGREL
;
A
#
# COMPACT_ATOMS: atom_id res chain seq x y z
N MET A 1 -24.16 13.40 -18.96
CA MET A 1 -24.06 12.39 -17.89
C MET A 1 -23.09 12.89 -16.83
N ALA A 2 -23.46 12.88 -15.54
CA ALA A 2 -22.56 13.30 -14.48
C ALA A 2 -21.36 12.33 -14.41
N GLN A 3 -20.13 12.87 -14.44
CA GLN A 3 -18.93 12.06 -14.40
C GLN A 3 -18.82 11.34 -13.05
N LYS A 4 -18.41 10.07 -13.10
CA LYS A 4 -18.25 9.21 -11.92
C LYS A 4 -17.04 9.67 -11.12
N ILE A 5 -17.26 10.25 -9.94
CA ILE A 5 -16.16 10.67 -9.05
C ILE A 5 -15.65 9.48 -8.25
N ILE A 6 -14.32 9.31 -8.26
CA ILE A 6 -13.57 8.32 -7.51
C ILE A 6 -12.68 9.04 -6.49
N LEU A 7 -12.79 8.66 -5.22
CA LEU A 7 -11.96 9.17 -4.13
C LEU A 7 -11.01 8.05 -3.66
N GLY A 8 -9.71 8.32 -3.61
CA GLY A 8 -8.67 7.47 -3.06
C GLY A 8 -8.12 8.04 -1.77
N LEU A 9 -7.96 7.23 -0.74
CA LEU A 9 -7.46 7.64 0.58
C LEU A 9 -6.46 6.64 1.16
N CYS A 10 -5.34 7.15 1.65
CA CYS A 10 -4.37 6.38 2.41
C CYS A 10 -3.87 7.20 3.61
N THR A 11 -4.03 6.61 4.78
CA THR A 11 -3.66 7.13 6.10
C THR A 11 -2.77 6.12 6.84
N SER A 12 -2.21 5.13 6.14
CA SER A 12 -1.42 4.05 6.75
C SER A 12 -0.03 4.52 7.19
N GLY A 13 0.48 5.64 6.67
CA GLY A 13 1.78 6.21 7.03
C GLY A 13 1.68 7.56 7.74
N SER A 14 2.82 8.24 7.86
CA SER A 14 3.01 9.58 8.43
C SER A 14 2.38 10.70 7.60
N ARG A 15 2.06 10.43 6.33
CA ARG A 15 1.38 11.36 5.44
C ARG A 15 -0.04 10.91 5.15
N LEU A 16 -0.97 11.86 5.21
CA LEU A 16 -2.30 11.74 4.63
C LEU A 16 -2.17 11.89 3.12
N LYS A 17 -2.57 10.85 2.38
CA LYS A 17 -2.51 10.80 0.91
C LYS A 17 -3.91 10.67 0.35
N LEU A 18 -4.24 11.52 -0.60
CA LEU A 18 -5.55 11.60 -1.20
C LEU A 18 -5.46 11.81 -2.70
N ALA A 19 -6.28 11.08 -3.44
CA ALA A 19 -6.45 11.25 -4.87
C ALA A 19 -7.94 11.36 -5.19
N VAL A 20 -8.28 12.18 -6.18
CA VAL A 20 -9.63 12.29 -6.73
C VAL A 20 -9.53 12.20 -8.24
N SER A 21 -10.46 11.49 -8.86
CA SER A 21 -10.59 11.42 -10.31
C SER A 21 -12.04 11.57 -10.73
N ALA A 22 -12.27 12.35 -11.78
CA ALA A 22 -13.54 12.52 -12.46
C ALA A 22 -13.27 12.60 -13.96
N GLY A 23 -13.59 11.53 -14.71
CA GLY A 23 -13.26 11.46 -16.14
C GLY A 23 -11.77 11.64 -16.40
N SER A 24 -11.40 12.63 -17.20
CA SER A 24 -10.00 12.99 -17.51
C SER A 24 -9.33 13.86 -16.45
N VAL A 25 -10.10 14.44 -15.52
CA VAL A 25 -9.56 15.32 -14.48
C VAL A 25 -9.14 14.48 -13.29
N SER A 26 -7.91 14.67 -12.83
CA SER A 26 -7.42 14.06 -11.59
C SER A 26 -6.70 15.09 -10.72
N TYR A 27 -6.80 14.91 -9.42
CA TYR A 27 -6.13 15.74 -8.43
C TYR A 27 -5.57 14.84 -7.33
N ALA A 28 -4.32 15.08 -6.93
CA ALA A 28 -3.66 14.33 -5.86
C ALA A 28 -3.02 15.29 -4.88
N VAL A 29 -3.09 14.94 -3.59
CA VAL A 29 -2.45 15.70 -2.51
C VAL A 29 -1.89 14.75 -1.48
N GLN A 30 -0.73 15.10 -0.94
CA GLN A 30 -0.10 14.40 0.17
C GLN A 30 0.41 15.42 1.19
N ARG A 31 0.19 15.17 2.48
CA ARG A 31 0.62 16.09 3.54
C ARG A 31 1.07 15.34 4.79
N LYS A 32 2.26 15.67 5.30
CA LYS A 32 2.80 15.13 6.56
C LYS A 32 2.07 15.77 7.74
N ILE A 33 1.26 14.97 8.43
CA ILE A 33 0.41 15.42 9.54
C ILE A 33 0.26 14.27 10.51
N PHE A 34 0.47 14.53 11.79
CA PHE A 34 0.31 13.55 12.85
C PHE A 34 -1.17 13.23 13.12
N ASN A 35 -1.96 14.29 13.41
CA ASN A 35 -3.41 14.23 13.65
C ASN A 35 -4.18 14.38 12.33
N GLN A 36 -4.13 13.35 11.49
CA GLN A 36 -4.67 13.40 10.13
C GLN A 36 -6.17 13.66 10.10
N GLU A 37 -6.92 13.14 11.08
CA GLU A 37 -8.36 13.30 11.24
C GLU A 37 -8.80 14.76 11.35
N ARG A 38 -7.98 15.63 11.97
CA ARG A 38 -8.30 17.08 12.13
C ARG A 38 -8.35 17.83 10.81
N VAL A 39 -7.63 17.38 9.80
CA VAL A 39 -7.51 18.08 8.50
C VAL A 39 -8.14 17.32 7.33
N MET A 40 -8.45 16.04 7.53
CA MET A 40 -8.81 15.10 6.46
C MET A 40 -10.02 15.61 5.68
N PHE A 41 -11.10 15.97 6.36
CA PHE A 41 -12.31 16.47 5.69
C PHE A 41 -12.09 17.78 4.95
N GLY A 42 -11.27 18.69 5.49
CA GLY A 42 -10.91 19.94 4.81
C GLY A 42 -10.13 19.67 3.50
N LEU A 43 -9.23 18.69 3.50
CA LEU A 43 -8.49 18.28 2.30
C LEU A 43 -9.39 17.56 1.30
N ILE A 44 -10.27 16.67 1.76
CA ILE A 44 -11.25 15.98 0.91
C ILE A 44 -12.15 17.01 0.21
N ARG A 45 -12.74 17.97 0.93
CA ARG A 45 -13.60 19.01 0.35
C ARG A 45 -12.86 19.84 -0.71
N ARG A 46 -11.63 20.26 -0.41
CA ARG A 46 -10.81 21.00 -1.39
C ARG A 46 -10.51 20.18 -2.64
N ALA A 47 -10.13 18.91 -2.48
CA ALA A 47 -9.80 18.02 -3.59
C ALA A 47 -11.02 17.69 -4.46
N LEU A 48 -12.19 17.44 -3.84
CA LEU A 48 -13.44 17.22 -4.58
C LEU A 48 -13.89 18.49 -5.30
N GLY A 49 -13.70 19.67 -4.69
CA GLY A 49 -13.96 20.95 -5.35
C GLY A 49 -13.12 21.16 -6.62
N ARG A 50 -11.88 20.64 -6.68
CA ARG A 50 -11.03 20.69 -7.89
C ARG A 50 -11.59 19.89 -9.07
N VAL A 51 -12.49 18.94 -8.81
CA VAL A 51 -13.18 18.16 -9.85
C VAL A 51 -14.67 18.52 -9.97
N GLY A 52 -15.09 19.65 -9.38
CA GLY A 52 -16.48 20.12 -9.42
C GLY A 52 -17.47 19.27 -8.63
N GLY A 53 -17.01 18.56 -7.59
CA GLY A 53 -17.84 17.66 -6.80
C GLY A 53 -17.82 17.91 -5.29
N ASP A 54 -18.67 17.18 -4.59
CA ASP A 54 -18.69 17.08 -3.13
C ASP A 54 -18.68 15.61 -2.68
N LEU A 55 -18.77 15.36 -1.37
CA LEU A 55 -18.78 13.99 -0.83
C LEU A 55 -19.96 13.15 -1.34
N ARG A 56 -21.12 13.76 -1.62
CA ARG A 56 -22.32 13.07 -2.12
C ARG A 56 -22.18 12.64 -3.57
N ALA A 57 -21.33 13.35 -4.32
CA ALA A 57 -21.02 13.01 -5.70
C ALA A 57 -20.06 11.81 -5.83
N VAL A 58 -19.39 11.39 -4.75
CA VAL A 58 -18.45 10.25 -4.75
C VAL A 58 -19.19 8.93 -5.00
N LYS A 59 -18.93 8.31 -6.15
CA LYS A 59 -19.53 7.02 -6.54
C LYS A 59 -18.63 5.83 -6.25
N VAL A 60 -17.34 6.05 -6.10
CA VAL A 60 -16.36 5.03 -5.71
C VAL A 60 -15.41 5.57 -4.66
N MET A 61 -15.20 4.78 -3.61
CA MET A 61 -14.21 5.00 -2.58
C MET A 61 -13.15 3.90 -2.67
N CYS A 62 -11.89 4.32 -2.78
CA CYS A 62 -10.71 3.47 -2.79
C CYS A 62 -9.91 3.74 -1.50
N ALA A 63 -9.60 2.72 -0.71
CA ALA A 63 -8.86 2.90 0.54
C ALA A 63 -7.69 1.92 0.70
N ALA A 64 -6.58 2.41 1.24
CA ALA A 64 -5.50 1.53 1.70
C ALA A 64 -5.90 0.83 3.00
N ARG A 65 -5.86 -0.50 3.04
CA ARG A 65 -6.26 -1.31 4.22
C ARG A 65 -5.10 -1.73 5.13
N GLY A 66 -3.88 -1.28 4.84
CA GLY A 66 -2.67 -1.63 5.58
C GLY A 66 -1.72 -2.57 4.82
N PRO A 67 -0.61 -3.00 5.45
CA PRO A 67 -0.24 -2.72 6.84
C PRO A 67 0.22 -1.26 7.03
N GLY A 68 0.36 -0.84 8.28
CA GLY A 68 0.72 0.52 8.65
C GLY A 68 0.15 0.93 10.01
N ARG A 69 0.09 2.24 10.27
CA ARG A 69 -0.39 2.81 11.52
C ARG A 69 -1.84 2.41 11.78
N PHE A 70 -2.06 1.75 12.92
CA PHE A 70 -3.33 1.17 13.32
C PHE A 70 -4.50 2.17 13.31
N THR A 71 -4.32 3.30 14.00
CA THR A 71 -5.32 4.38 14.05
C THR A 71 -5.59 4.97 12.67
N GLY A 72 -4.53 5.17 11.89
CA GLY A 72 -4.62 5.71 10.53
C GLY A 72 -5.50 4.84 9.64
N ILE A 73 -5.19 3.53 9.56
CA ILE A 73 -5.98 2.58 8.75
C ILE A 73 -7.46 2.61 9.14
N ARG A 74 -7.76 2.63 10.45
CA ARG A 74 -9.15 2.68 10.93
C ARG A 74 -9.86 3.95 10.49
N ILE A 75 -9.21 5.12 10.55
CA ILE A 75 -9.81 6.38 10.10
C ILE A 75 -10.26 6.28 8.62
N ALA A 76 -9.40 5.80 7.73
CA ALA A 76 -9.75 5.69 6.31
C ALA A 76 -10.83 4.66 6.04
N LEU A 77 -10.75 3.48 6.66
CA LEU A 77 -11.75 2.42 6.47
C LEU A 77 -13.10 2.78 7.09
N THR A 78 -13.12 3.47 8.24
CA THR A 78 -14.36 3.99 8.84
C THR A 78 -15.03 4.99 7.90
N LEU A 79 -14.30 5.97 7.36
CA LEU A 79 -14.86 6.89 6.38
C LEU A 79 -15.40 6.15 5.15
N ALA A 80 -14.67 5.16 4.66
CA ALA A 80 -15.09 4.36 3.52
C ALA A 80 -16.38 3.58 3.79
N GLY A 81 -16.50 2.96 4.97
CA GLY A 81 -17.71 2.29 5.43
C GLY A 81 -18.89 3.25 5.58
N THR A 82 -18.66 4.43 6.14
CA THR A 82 -19.70 5.47 6.26
C THR A 82 -20.21 5.93 4.89
N LEU A 83 -19.32 6.15 3.91
CA LEU A 83 -19.75 6.51 2.54
C LEU A 83 -20.48 5.37 1.84
N GLN A 84 -20.04 4.13 2.05
CA GLN A 84 -20.74 2.96 1.53
C GLN A 84 -22.17 2.87 2.10
N ALA A 85 -22.34 3.08 3.41
CA ALA A 85 -23.62 2.99 4.08
C ALA A 85 -24.58 4.15 3.74
N LEU A 86 -24.07 5.39 3.77
CA LEU A 86 -24.91 6.59 3.65
C LEU A 86 -25.08 7.08 2.20
N ALA A 87 -24.06 6.95 1.36
CA ALA A 87 -24.05 7.46 -0.01
C ALA A 87 -24.11 6.36 -1.08
N LYS A 88 -24.26 5.08 -0.67
CA LYS A 88 -24.25 3.90 -1.55
C LYS A 88 -23.00 3.86 -2.45
N THR A 89 -21.89 4.39 -1.96
CA THR A 89 -20.62 4.43 -2.67
C THR A 89 -20.07 3.01 -2.83
N ARG A 90 -19.56 2.66 -4.01
CA ARG A 90 -18.86 1.38 -4.20
C ARG A 90 -17.50 1.45 -3.52
N LEU A 91 -17.17 0.41 -2.76
CA LEU A 91 -15.90 0.32 -2.03
C LEU A 91 -14.92 -0.60 -2.76
N TYR A 92 -13.69 -0.12 -2.93
CA TYR A 92 -12.54 -0.94 -3.27
C TYR A 92 -11.40 -0.68 -2.28
N THR A 93 -10.62 -1.69 -1.95
CA THR A 93 -9.45 -1.58 -1.08
C THR A 93 -8.23 -2.28 -1.66
N ALA A 94 -7.06 -1.80 -1.29
CA ALA A 94 -5.77 -2.42 -1.61
C ALA A 94 -4.87 -2.42 -0.37
N SER A 95 -4.01 -3.41 -0.23
CA SER A 95 -2.92 -3.35 0.74
C SER A 95 -1.84 -2.37 0.27
N VAL A 96 -1.03 -1.89 1.21
CA VAL A 96 0.16 -1.08 0.88
C VAL A 96 1.12 -1.87 -0.01
N PHE A 97 1.22 -3.19 0.19
CA PHE A 97 1.98 -4.06 -0.69
C PHE A 97 1.47 -4.03 -2.14
N GLU A 98 0.16 -4.20 -2.33
CA GLU A 98 -0.48 -4.19 -3.65
C GLU A 98 -0.27 -2.85 -4.36
N ILE A 99 -0.34 -1.74 -3.62
CA ILE A 99 -0.10 -0.38 -4.13
C ILE A 99 1.37 -0.24 -4.59
N LEU A 100 2.34 -0.55 -3.73
CA LEU A 100 3.76 -0.40 -4.06
C LEU A 100 4.21 -1.39 -5.14
N ALA A 101 3.69 -2.62 -5.14
CA ALA A 101 3.98 -3.61 -6.17
C ALA A 101 3.49 -3.13 -7.54
N LEU A 102 2.25 -2.60 -7.62
CA LEU A 102 1.73 -2.05 -8.87
C LEU A 102 2.54 -0.83 -9.32
N GLN A 103 2.90 0.03 -8.39
CA GLN A 103 3.71 1.21 -8.67
C GLN A 103 5.10 0.86 -9.21
N ALA A 104 5.77 -0.13 -8.60
CA ALA A 104 7.03 -0.64 -9.11
C ALA A 104 6.85 -1.29 -10.48
N PHE A 105 5.84 -2.14 -10.64
CA PHE A 105 5.58 -2.91 -11.86
C PHE A 105 5.39 -2.04 -13.11
N GLU A 106 4.73 -0.89 -12.96
CA GLU A 106 4.47 0.04 -14.08
C GLU A 106 5.57 1.08 -14.29
N HIS A 107 6.54 1.16 -13.39
CA HIS A 107 7.61 2.14 -13.49
C HIS A 107 8.70 1.68 -14.48
N GLU A 108 9.21 2.62 -15.28
CA GLU A 108 10.23 2.33 -16.29
C GLU A 108 11.48 1.66 -15.73
N ASP A 109 11.84 1.99 -14.50
CA ASP A 109 13.01 1.41 -13.82
C ASP A 109 12.86 -0.12 -13.67
N PHE A 110 11.70 -0.62 -13.24
CA PHE A 110 11.44 -2.05 -13.19
C PHE A 110 11.43 -2.67 -14.59
N LEU A 111 10.82 -2.01 -15.56
CA LEU A 111 10.77 -2.50 -16.94
C LEU A 111 12.17 -2.66 -17.55
N ARG A 112 13.09 -1.72 -17.29
CA ARG A 112 14.50 -1.81 -17.70
C ARG A 112 15.23 -2.94 -16.99
N GLN A 113 15.06 -3.06 -15.67
CA GLN A 113 15.69 -4.12 -14.87
C GLN A 113 15.19 -5.52 -15.29
N ARG A 114 13.90 -5.66 -15.60
CA ARG A 114 13.31 -6.89 -16.12
C ARG A 114 13.94 -7.31 -17.45
N ALA A 115 14.13 -6.37 -18.37
CA ALA A 115 14.75 -6.65 -19.67
C ALA A 115 16.24 -7.02 -19.56
N GLY A 116 17.01 -6.30 -18.74
CA GLY A 116 18.47 -6.48 -18.65
C GLY A 116 18.91 -7.60 -17.70
N ARG A 117 18.21 -7.81 -16.58
CA ARG A 117 18.61 -8.77 -15.52
C ARG A 117 17.66 -9.96 -15.38
N GLN A 118 16.72 -10.13 -16.31
CA GLN A 118 15.68 -11.16 -16.27
C GLN A 118 14.88 -11.18 -14.95
N ILE A 119 14.75 -10.03 -14.28
CA ILE A 119 14.03 -9.92 -13.01
C ILE A 119 12.52 -10.05 -13.26
N SER A 120 11.91 -11.09 -12.68
CA SER A 120 10.48 -11.37 -12.80
C SER A 120 9.72 -11.23 -11.48
N ARG A 121 10.41 -10.90 -10.38
CA ARG A 121 9.85 -10.82 -9.03
C ARG A 121 10.04 -9.43 -8.43
N ILE A 122 9.04 -8.98 -7.69
CA ILE A 122 9.04 -7.73 -6.94
C ILE A 122 8.92 -8.07 -5.45
N ALA A 123 9.92 -7.72 -4.65
CA ALA A 123 9.83 -7.74 -3.20
C ALA A 123 9.30 -6.39 -2.72
N VAL A 124 8.23 -6.39 -1.94
CA VAL A 124 7.77 -5.18 -1.26
C VAL A 124 8.14 -5.26 0.22
N LEU A 125 8.89 -4.28 0.72
CA LEU A 125 9.39 -4.23 2.09
C LEU A 125 8.80 -3.04 2.83
N LEU A 126 8.28 -3.26 4.03
CA LEU A 126 7.67 -2.22 4.85
C LEU A 126 8.26 -2.29 6.26
N HIS A 127 8.66 -1.14 6.80
CA HIS A 127 9.03 -1.06 8.21
C HIS A 127 7.77 -1.16 9.08
N ALA A 128 7.80 -2.03 10.09
CA ALA A 128 6.68 -2.23 11.02
C ALA A 128 6.88 -1.37 12.28
N PHE A 129 7.86 -1.73 13.11
CA PHE A 129 8.23 -1.04 14.33
C PHE A 129 9.61 -1.53 14.81
N LYS A 130 10.46 -0.62 15.32
CA LYS A 130 11.83 -0.95 15.75
C LYS A 130 12.62 -1.70 14.66
N ASP A 131 13.03 -2.94 14.92
CA ASP A 131 13.78 -3.84 14.07
C ASP A 131 12.88 -4.87 13.36
N GLU A 132 11.56 -4.65 13.36
CA GLU A 132 10.59 -5.51 12.69
C GLU A 132 10.16 -4.95 11.33
N TYR A 133 9.98 -5.85 10.37
CA TYR A 133 9.66 -5.55 8.98
C TYR A 133 8.57 -6.49 8.47
N PHE A 134 7.80 -6.01 7.50
CA PHE A 134 6.93 -6.84 6.70
C PHE A 134 7.47 -6.99 5.28
N CYS A 135 7.33 -8.18 4.70
CA CYS A 135 7.70 -8.45 3.32
C CYS A 135 6.62 -9.23 2.58
N GLN A 136 6.42 -8.91 1.31
CA GLN A 136 5.63 -9.73 0.41
C GLN A 136 6.23 -9.73 -0.99
N PHE A 137 6.37 -10.92 -1.58
CA PHE A 137 6.81 -11.08 -2.96
C PHE A 137 5.63 -11.09 -3.94
N PHE A 138 5.86 -10.51 -5.11
CA PHE A 138 4.92 -10.47 -6.22
C PHE A 138 5.60 -10.92 -7.51
N ARG A 139 4.88 -11.70 -8.32
CA ARG A 139 5.29 -12.02 -9.68
C ARG A 139 4.95 -10.86 -10.62
N GLY A 140 5.94 -10.35 -11.34
CA GLY A 140 5.86 -9.24 -12.31
C GLY A 140 6.51 -9.54 -13.68
N GLY A 141 6.69 -10.82 -14.01
CA GLY A 141 7.33 -11.28 -15.25
C GLY A 141 6.58 -10.92 -16.53
N THR A 142 7.14 -11.35 -17.67
CA THR A 142 6.51 -11.21 -19.00
C THR A 142 5.15 -11.91 -19.05
N GLY A 143 4.19 -11.33 -19.79
CA GLY A 143 2.82 -11.86 -19.90
C GLY A 143 1.91 -11.58 -18.69
N VAL A 144 2.43 -11.05 -17.59
CA VAL A 144 1.63 -10.63 -16.43
C VAL A 144 1.08 -9.23 -16.67
N LYS A 145 -0.24 -9.04 -16.54
CA LYS A 145 -0.90 -7.71 -16.66
C LYS A 145 -0.94 -6.92 -15.36
N LEU A 146 -0.82 -7.62 -14.23
CA LEU A 146 -0.91 -7.07 -12.87
C LEU A 146 -0.04 -7.92 -11.94
N PRO A 147 0.84 -7.32 -11.11
CA PRO A 147 1.67 -8.10 -10.21
C PRO A 147 0.81 -8.95 -9.27
N ARG A 148 1.18 -10.22 -9.09
CA ARG A 148 0.39 -11.17 -8.29
C ARG A 148 1.17 -11.59 -7.05
N PRO A 149 0.57 -11.55 -5.86
CA PRO A 149 1.26 -11.99 -4.65
C PRO A 149 1.61 -13.47 -4.77
N GLU A 150 2.85 -13.83 -4.45
CA GLU A 150 3.32 -15.23 -4.49
C GLU A 150 2.91 -16.00 -3.24
N ALA A 151 2.81 -15.30 -2.10
CA ALA A 151 2.41 -15.84 -0.82
C ALA A 151 1.75 -14.76 0.05
N ALA A 152 1.29 -15.16 1.25
CA ALA A 152 0.89 -14.21 2.28
C ALA A 152 2.07 -13.32 2.72
N PRO A 153 1.82 -12.10 3.21
CA PRO A 153 2.87 -11.26 3.77
C PRO A 153 3.51 -11.90 5.01
N LEU A 154 4.81 -11.71 5.16
CA LEU A 154 5.60 -12.14 6.31
C LEU A 154 5.83 -10.98 7.27
N TRP A 155 5.99 -11.30 8.54
CA TRP A 155 6.45 -10.40 9.60
C TRP A 155 7.73 -10.99 10.19
N LEU A 156 8.84 -10.26 10.08
CA LEU A 156 10.18 -10.74 10.38
C LEU A 156 10.96 -9.66 11.15
N THR A 157 11.90 -10.06 11.99
CA THR A 157 12.96 -9.18 12.51
C THR A 157 13.95 -8.81 11.40
N ALA A 158 14.85 -7.85 11.66
CA ALA A 158 15.87 -7.41 10.71
C ALA A 158 16.75 -8.58 10.24
N THR A 159 17.28 -9.36 11.18
CA THR A 159 18.14 -10.51 10.89
C THR A 159 17.41 -11.61 10.12
N GLU A 160 16.16 -11.90 10.48
CA GLU A 160 15.33 -12.85 9.73
C GLU A 160 15.02 -12.36 8.32
N MET A 161 14.75 -11.07 8.15
CA MET A 161 14.53 -10.44 6.85
C MET A 161 15.77 -10.54 5.96
N GLU A 162 16.95 -10.20 6.47
CA GLU A 162 18.22 -10.33 5.74
C GLU A 162 18.47 -11.77 5.29
N LYS A 163 18.30 -12.75 6.19
CA LYS A 163 18.42 -14.17 5.88
C LYS A 163 17.40 -14.61 4.84
N PHE A 164 16.14 -14.21 5.00
CA PHE A 164 15.06 -14.55 4.08
C PHE A 164 15.28 -13.99 2.67
N LEU A 165 15.71 -12.73 2.56
CA LEU A 165 16.00 -12.07 1.29
C LEU A 165 17.23 -12.66 0.61
N SER A 166 18.28 -12.96 1.38
CA SER A 166 19.51 -13.58 0.88
C SER A 166 19.30 -15.02 0.42
N GLY A 167 18.32 -15.72 1.01
CA GLY A 167 17.93 -17.07 0.60
C GLY A 167 17.01 -17.13 -0.62
N GLN A 168 16.60 -16.00 -1.19
CA GLN A 168 15.71 -16.01 -2.36
C GLN A 168 16.43 -16.50 -3.62
N PRO A 169 15.78 -17.33 -4.44
CA PRO A 169 16.35 -17.74 -5.72
C PRO A 169 16.34 -16.57 -6.72
N GLY A 170 17.52 -16.24 -7.23
CA GLY A 170 17.72 -15.28 -8.31
C GLY A 170 17.54 -13.81 -7.92
N ALA A 171 17.82 -12.93 -8.87
CA ALA A 171 17.65 -11.49 -8.69
C ALA A 171 16.17 -11.10 -8.62
N PHE A 172 15.86 -10.11 -7.77
CA PHE A 172 14.53 -9.54 -7.63
C PHE A 172 14.60 -8.01 -7.54
N TYR A 173 13.47 -7.35 -7.81
CA TYR A 173 13.34 -5.91 -7.68
C TYR A 173 12.68 -5.57 -6.35
N ALA A 174 13.36 -4.83 -5.49
CA ALA A 174 12.87 -4.45 -4.17
C ALA A 174 12.32 -3.03 -4.19
N VAL A 175 11.08 -2.87 -3.73
CA VAL A 175 10.45 -1.57 -3.46
C VAL A 175 10.07 -1.48 -1.98
N ALA A 176 10.39 -0.35 -1.34
CA ALA A 176 10.08 -0.10 0.06
C ALA A 176 9.37 1.25 0.24
N ASP A 177 8.81 1.50 1.42
CA ASP A 177 8.29 2.82 1.81
C ASP A 177 9.38 3.65 2.53
N GLU A 178 10.31 4.23 1.75
CA GLU A 178 11.38 5.11 2.26
C GLU A 178 10.83 6.36 2.95
N GLU A 179 9.58 6.75 2.66
CA GLU A 179 8.95 7.89 3.33
C GLU A 179 8.78 7.63 4.84
N GLU A 180 8.53 6.38 5.23
CA GLU A 180 8.43 6.01 6.65
C GLU A 180 9.79 5.63 7.24
N TYR A 181 10.59 4.84 6.52
CA TYR A 181 11.90 4.41 7.00
C TYR A 181 12.89 4.12 5.85
N PRO A 182 13.80 5.06 5.52
CA PRO A 182 14.79 4.88 4.45
C PRO A 182 15.74 3.69 4.68
N GLY A 183 16.02 3.35 5.94
CA GLY A 183 16.94 2.27 6.31
C GLY A 183 16.45 0.87 5.93
N THR A 184 15.21 0.70 5.48
CA THR A 184 14.66 -0.59 5.03
C THR A 184 15.51 -1.22 3.92
N TYR A 185 16.13 -0.40 3.07
CA TYR A 185 16.96 -0.89 1.98
C TYR A 185 18.33 -1.42 2.40
N ASN A 186 18.76 -1.20 3.65
CA ASN A 186 20.02 -1.75 4.16
C ASN A 186 19.95 -3.27 4.32
N LEU A 187 18.74 -3.86 4.35
CA LEU A 187 18.50 -5.29 4.47
C LEU A 187 18.65 -6.05 3.14
N LEU A 188 18.86 -5.34 2.02
CA LEU A 188 18.87 -5.96 0.70
C LEU A 188 20.20 -6.69 0.43
N PRO A 189 20.15 -7.92 -0.11
CA PRO A 189 21.35 -8.60 -0.59
C PRO A 189 21.86 -7.96 -1.89
N PRO A 190 23.15 -8.15 -2.25
CA PRO A 190 23.76 -7.54 -3.46
C PRO A 190 23.04 -7.87 -4.78
N MET A 191 22.37 -9.02 -4.86
CA MET A 191 21.62 -9.45 -6.05
C MET A 191 20.29 -8.70 -6.26
N ALA A 192 19.79 -8.00 -5.24
CA ALA A 192 18.54 -7.28 -5.32
C ALA A 192 18.72 -5.93 -6.04
N ALA A 193 17.86 -5.66 -7.02
CA ALA A 193 17.75 -4.32 -7.62
C ALA A 193 16.86 -3.45 -6.74
N ARG A 194 17.35 -2.30 -6.28
CA ARG A 194 16.60 -1.34 -5.46
C ARG A 194 15.77 -0.40 -6.33
N ALA A 195 14.53 -0.14 -5.91
CA ALA A 195 13.70 0.87 -6.54
C ALA A 195 14.18 2.30 -6.23
N ARG A 196 14.01 3.19 -7.21
CA ARG A 196 14.35 4.61 -7.06
C ARG A 196 13.45 5.31 -6.04
N SER A 197 14.00 6.29 -5.33
CA SER A 197 13.30 7.07 -4.30
C SER A 197 11.96 7.68 -4.74
N GLY A 198 11.83 8.02 -6.04
CA GLY A 198 10.59 8.54 -6.61
C GLY A 198 9.38 7.60 -6.49
N ILE A 199 9.63 6.28 -6.48
CA ILE A 199 8.62 5.22 -6.34
C ILE A 199 8.78 4.40 -5.05
N SER A 200 9.75 4.71 -4.19
CA SER A 200 9.90 4.09 -2.87
C SER A 200 9.01 4.76 -1.82
N ARG A 201 7.73 4.95 -2.16
CA ARG A 201 6.69 5.56 -1.30
C ARG A 201 5.32 5.33 -1.90
N VAL A 202 4.25 5.34 -1.11
CA VAL A 202 2.89 5.28 -1.66
C VAL A 202 2.57 6.56 -2.43
N LEU A 203 2.38 6.50 -3.76
CA LEU A 203 1.87 7.63 -4.53
C LEU A 203 0.33 7.65 -4.49
N ALA A 204 -0.24 8.83 -4.24
CA ALA A 204 -1.69 8.96 -4.07
C ALA A 204 -2.52 8.43 -5.25
N PRO A 205 -2.16 8.65 -6.54
CA PRO A 205 -2.90 8.08 -7.67
C PRO A 205 -2.94 6.54 -7.67
N TYR A 206 -1.89 5.89 -7.18
CA TYR A 206 -1.81 4.42 -7.13
C TYR A 206 -2.74 3.80 -6.08
N ILE A 207 -3.26 4.58 -5.13
CA ILE A 207 -4.31 4.11 -4.22
C ILE A 207 -5.57 3.74 -5.02
N ILE A 208 -6.00 4.62 -5.93
CA ILE A 208 -7.15 4.38 -6.80
C ILE A 208 -6.81 3.22 -7.75
N LYS A 209 -5.65 3.31 -8.43
CA LYS A 209 -5.27 2.34 -9.46
C LYS A 209 -5.19 0.91 -8.91
N ALA A 210 -4.52 0.72 -7.78
CA ALA A 210 -4.40 -0.60 -7.15
C ALA A 210 -5.75 -1.10 -6.64
N ALA A 211 -6.51 -0.30 -5.89
CA ALA A 211 -7.80 -0.73 -5.36
C ALA A 211 -8.75 -1.19 -6.48
N MET A 212 -8.80 -0.44 -7.58
CA MET A 212 -9.61 -0.80 -8.75
C MET A 212 -9.09 -2.06 -9.46
N ALA A 213 -7.77 -2.22 -9.59
CA ALA A 213 -7.18 -3.34 -10.31
C ALA A 213 -7.27 -4.67 -9.54
N TYR A 214 -7.13 -4.65 -8.21
CA TYR A 214 -7.26 -5.84 -7.37
C TYR A 214 -8.71 -6.12 -6.96
N GLY A 215 -9.59 -5.12 -7.01
CA GLY A 215 -11.04 -5.29 -6.90
C GLY A 215 -11.55 -5.77 -5.53
N LYS A 216 -10.74 -5.74 -4.48
CA LYS A 216 -11.15 -6.19 -3.13
C LYS A 216 -12.17 -5.22 -2.55
N ASN A 217 -13.24 -5.74 -1.97
CA ASN A 217 -14.35 -4.97 -1.41
C ASN A 217 -14.49 -5.21 0.11
N THR A 218 -13.40 -5.06 0.84
CA THR A 218 -13.37 -5.36 2.29
C THR A 218 -13.07 -4.13 3.13
N LEU A 219 -13.80 -3.99 4.24
CA LEU A 219 -13.49 -3.06 5.33
C LEU A 219 -12.58 -3.68 6.39
N LYS A 220 -12.18 -4.95 6.24
CA LYS A 220 -11.27 -5.61 7.18
C LYS A 220 -9.85 -5.07 6.98
N PRO A 221 -9.26 -4.44 8.02
CA PRO A 221 -7.86 -4.01 7.94
C PRO A 221 -6.93 -5.22 7.81
N LEU A 222 -5.78 -5.03 7.16
CA LEU A 222 -4.72 -6.02 7.10
C LEU A 222 -3.78 -5.81 8.28
N TYR A 223 -4.06 -6.48 9.39
CA TYR A 223 -3.17 -6.56 10.54
C TYR A 223 -2.31 -7.82 10.42
N LEU A 224 -0.99 -7.62 10.45
CA LEU A 224 0.00 -8.70 10.29
C LEU A 224 0.71 -9.05 11.59
N LYS A 225 0.76 -8.09 12.52
CA LYS A 225 1.27 -8.34 13.87
C LYS A 225 0.14 -8.96 14.69
N PRO A 226 0.30 -10.21 15.18
CA PRO A 226 -0.63 -10.81 16.13
C PRO A 226 -0.72 -9.94 17.38
N ALA A 227 -1.85 -10.00 18.05
CA ALA A 227 -1.98 -9.36 19.34
C ALA A 227 -1.05 -10.02 20.37
N LYS A 228 -0.61 -9.25 21.38
CA LYS A 228 0.31 -9.75 22.41
C LYS A 228 -0.17 -11.06 23.06
N TYR A 229 -1.47 -11.15 23.35
CA TYR A 229 -2.07 -12.35 23.93
C TYR A 229 -2.05 -13.57 22.98
N GLU A 230 -2.12 -13.37 21.66
CA GLU A 230 -2.03 -14.47 20.69
C GLU A 230 -0.61 -15.05 20.66
N ILE A 231 0.39 -14.19 20.81
CA ILE A 231 1.80 -14.60 20.93
C ILE A 231 2.02 -15.36 22.24
N GLU A 232 1.47 -14.84 23.35
CA GLU A 232 1.57 -15.49 24.66
C GLU A 232 0.85 -16.85 24.69
N ALA A 233 -0.33 -16.95 24.08
CA ALA A 233 -1.06 -18.21 23.94
C ALA A 233 -0.31 -19.25 23.10
N LYS A 234 0.24 -18.85 21.94
CA LYS A 234 1.06 -19.76 21.11
C LYS A 234 2.31 -20.25 21.83
N LYS A 235 2.96 -19.39 22.61
CA LYS A 235 4.09 -19.77 23.48
C LYS A 235 3.67 -20.75 24.57
N ALA A 236 2.52 -20.53 25.21
CA ALA A 236 1.97 -21.44 26.21
C ALA A 236 1.59 -22.81 25.60
N GLU A 237 1.20 -22.84 24.33
CA GLU A 237 0.89 -24.06 23.57
C GLU A 237 2.12 -24.77 22.96
N GLY A 238 3.34 -24.22 23.14
CA GLY A 238 4.57 -24.79 22.58
C GLY A 238 4.65 -24.73 21.05
N ARG A 239 3.88 -23.84 20.40
CA ARG A 239 3.88 -23.66 18.94
C ARG A 239 4.81 -22.52 18.54
N GLU A 240 5.77 -22.80 17.66
CA GLU A 240 6.60 -21.76 17.02
C GLU A 240 5.75 -20.89 16.06
N LEU A 241 6.16 -19.62 15.92
CA LEU A 241 5.45 -18.59 15.15
C LEU A 241 5.57 -18.78 13.64
#